data_AF-A0A0H4QH76-F1
#
_entry.id   AF-A0A0H4QH76-F1
#
_cell.length_a   1.000
_cell.length_b   1.000
_cell.length_c   1.000
_cell.angle_alpha   90.00
_cell.angle_beta   90.00
_cell.angle_gamma   90.00
#
_symmetry.space_group_name_H-M   'P 1'
#
loop_
_entity.id
_entity.type
_entity.pdbx_description
1 polymer ?
#
loop_
_entity_poly.entity_id
_entity_poly.type
_entity_poly.pdbx_seq_one_letter_code
_entity_poly.pdbx_strand_id
1 'polypeptide(L)' 'MDYLRKRLRFILIFIFSLIIFGVVQWFFMSDAHLTGARVQLYGQILKIACGGFALYAVISFFRVK' A
#
# COMPACT_ATOMS: atom_id res chain seq x y z
N MET A 1 -4.14 22.71 -16.22
CA MET A 1 -4.49 21.27 -16.30
C MET A 1 -3.39 20.34 -15.77
N ASP A 2 -2.16 20.82 -15.50
CA ASP A 2 -1.08 20.01 -14.91
C ASP A 2 -1.28 19.66 -13.43
N TYR A 3 -1.94 20.54 -12.68
CA TYR A 3 -2.21 20.35 -11.25
C TYR A 3 -3.07 19.10 -10.97
N LEU A 4 -4.18 18.96 -11.71
CA LEU A 4 -5.06 17.79 -11.62
C LEU A 4 -4.34 16.50 -12.01
N ARG A 5 -3.50 16.54 -13.05
CA ARG A 5 -2.76 15.37 -13.55
C ARG A 5 -1.74 14.85 -12.53
N LYS A 6 -1.11 15.76 -11.77
CA LYS A 6 -0.21 15.43 -10.65
C LYS A 6 -0.94 14.73 -9.50
N ARG A 7 -2.13 15.22 -9.11
CA ARG A 7 -2.97 14.58 -8.09
C ARG A 7 -3.58 13.24 -8.54
N LEU A 8 -3.85 13.06 -9.83
CA LEU A 8 -4.48 11.84 -10.32
C LEU A 8 -3.51 10.65 -10.34
N ARG A 9 -2.23 10.88 -10.74
CA ARG A 9 -1.15 9.89 -10.56
C ARG A 9 -0.98 9.49 -9.09
N PHE A 10 -1.24 10.43 -8.21
CA PHE A 10 -1.10 10.27 -6.79
C PHE A 10 -2.15 9.36 -6.17
N ILE A 11 -3.41 9.64 -6.49
CA ILE A 11 -4.57 8.83 -6.11
C ILE A 11 -4.40 7.41 -6.67
N LEU A 12 -3.86 7.28 -7.89
CA LEU A 12 -3.53 5.98 -8.49
C LEU A 12 -2.53 5.18 -7.66
N ILE A 13 -1.42 5.79 -7.20
CA ILE A 13 -0.42 5.13 -6.35
C ILE A 13 -1.03 4.72 -5.01
N PHE A 14 -1.87 5.57 -4.43
CA PHE A 14 -2.55 5.30 -3.17
C PHE A 14 -3.55 4.13 -3.27
N ILE A 15 -4.39 4.13 -4.30
CA ILE A 15 -5.34 3.05 -4.59
C ILE A 15 -4.59 1.75 -4.87
N PHE A 16 -3.50 1.81 -5.64
CA PHE A 16 -2.66 0.64 -5.93
C PHE A 16 -2.05 0.04 -4.64
N SER A 17 -1.58 0.89 -3.73
CA SER A 17 -1.07 0.46 -2.43
C SER A 17 -2.15 -0.19 -1.55
N LEU A 18 -3.37 0.36 -1.55
CA LEU A 18 -4.50 -0.23 -0.81
C LEU A 18 -4.94 -1.58 -1.39
N ILE A 19 -4.95 -1.73 -2.72
CA ILE A 19 -5.27 -3.00 -3.38
C ILE A 19 -4.26 -4.07 -3.01
N ILE A 20 -2.95 -3.77 -3.09
CA ILE A 20 -1.89 -4.73 -2.70
C ILE A 20 -2.06 -5.12 -1.23
N PHE A 21 -2.29 -4.15 -0.35
CA PHE A 21 -2.50 -4.42 1.06
C PHE A 21 -3.71 -5.34 1.31
N GLY A 22 -4.83 -5.08 0.63
CA GLY A 22 -6.05 -5.89 0.72
C GLY A 22 -5.84 -7.31 0.18
N VAL A 23 -5.18 -7.46 -0.97
CA VAL A 23 -4.86 -8.76 -1.57
C VAL A 23 -3.95 -9.58 -0.65
N VAL A 24 -2.91 -8.95 -0.09
CA VAL A 24 -2.00 -9.59 0.86
C VAL A 24 -2.77 -10.05 2.09
N GLN A 25 -3.61 -9.18 2.67
CA GLN A 25 -4.39 -9.52 3.85
C GLN A 25 -5.42 -10.63 3.57
N TRP A 26 -6.01 -10.66 2.38
CA TRP A 26 -6.90 -11.74 1.96
C TRP A 26 -6.16 -13.07 1.81
N PHE A 27 -4.95 -13.07 1.23
CA PHE A 27 -4.09 -14.25 1.17
C PHE A 27 -3.74 -14.79 2.57
N PHE A 28 -3.44 -13.90 3.52
CA PHE A 28 -3.21 -14.28 4.92
C PHE A 28 -4.45 -14.84 5.62
N MET A 29 -5.66 -14.46 5.22
CA MET A 29 -6.90 -14.98 5.80
C MET A 29 -7.39 -16.29 5.16
N SER A 30 -7.22 -16.45 3.84
CA SER A 30 -7.69 -17.65 3.12
C SER A 30 -6.82 -18.88 3.37
N ASP A 31 -5.51 -18.70 3.54
CA ASP A 31 -4.58 -19.80 3.76
C ASP A 31 -4.19 -19.92 5.23
N ALA A 32 -5.04 -20.57 6.02
CA ALA A 32 -4.75 -20.95 7.42
C ALA A 32 -3.52 -21.89 7.57
N HIS A 33 -2.98 -22.38 6.45
CA HIS A 33 -1.84 -23.29 6.39
C HIS A 33 -0.50 -22.64 5.96
N LEU A 34 -0.48 -21.35 5.58
CA LEU A 34 0.77 -20.62 5.29
C LEU A 34 1.45 -20.14 6.59
N THR A 35 1.59 -21.04 7.56
CA THR A 35 2.24 -20.80 8.86
C THR A 35 3.77 -20.96 8.76
N GLY A 36 4.34 -20.53 7.65
CA GLY A 36 5.79 -20.41 7.53
C GLY A 36 6.22 -19.09 8.15
N ALA A 37 7.09 -19.11 9.16
CA ALA A 37 7.65 -17.90 9.80
C ALA A 37 8.19 -16.87 8.78
N ARG A 38 8.64 -17.36 7.61
CA ARG A 38 9.06 -16.53 6.47
C ARG A 38 7.91 -15.76 5.85
N VAL A 39 6.77 -16.38 5.59
CA VAL A 39 5.60 -15.73 4.98
C VAL A 39 5.08 -14.61 5.90
N GLN A 40 4.97 -14.87 7.20
CA GLN A 40 4.59 -13.84 8.18
C GLN A 40 5.58 -12.67 8.22
N LEU A 41 6.89 -12.92 8.21
CA LEU A 41 7.91 -11.87 8.14
C LEU A 41 7.79 -11.02 6.87
N TYR A 42 7.67 -11.65 5.70
CA TYR A 42 7.50 -10.94 4.43
C TYR A 42 6.18 -10.14 4.41
N GLY A 43 5.10 -10.68 4.97
CA GLY A 43 3.83 -9.98 5.11
C GLY A 43 3.93 -8.75 6.01
N GLN A 44 4.62 -8.84 7.14
CA GLN A 44 4.83 -7.69 8.03
C GLN A 44 5.69 -6.61 7.38
N ILE A 45 6.78 -6.98 6.71
CA ILE A 45 7.62 -6.04 5.96
C ILE A 45 6.80 -5.34 4.88
N LEU A 46 5.98 -6.09 4.15
CA LEU A 46 5.13 -5.54 3.09
C LEU A 46 4.03 -4.61 3.64
N LYS A 47 3.46 -4.94 4.81
CA LYS A 47 2.53 -4.06 5.53
C LYS A 47 3.18 -2.74 5.95
N ILE A 48 4.38 -2.79 6.53
CA ILE A 48 5.13 -1.60 6.95
C ILE A 48 5.51 -0.76 5.71
N ALA A 49 5.97 -1.39 4.63
CA ALA A 49 6.30 -0.71 3.38
C ALA A 49 5.07 -0.02 2.77
N CYS A 50 3.91 -0.70 2.69
CA CYS A 50 2.66 -0.09 2.24
C CYS A 50 2.24 1.08 3.14
N GLY A 51 2.38 0.97 4.46
CA GLY A 51 2.12 2.06 5.39
C GLY A 51 3.02 3.29 5.12
N GLY A 52 4.31 3.05 4.87
CA GLY A 52 5.27 4.10 4.50
C GLY A 52 4.93 4.78 3.17
N PHE A 53 4.55 4.00 2.16
CA PHE A 53 4.08 4.54 0.87
C PHE A 53 2.77 5.32 1.02
N ALA A 54 1.83 4.86 1.85
CA ALA A 54 0.59 5.56 2.15
C ALA A 54 0.85 6.89 2.88
N LEU A 55 1.78 6.95 3.84
CA LEU A 55 2.17 8.19 4.52
C LEU A 55 2.90 9.16 3.58
N TYR A 56 3.84 8.67 2.79
CA TYR A 56 4.47 9.46 1.73
C TYR A 56 3.44 10.02 0.76
N ALA A 57 2.40 9.22 0.48
CA ALA A 57 1.27 9.66 -0.29
C ALA A 57 0.55 10.84 0.44
N VAL A 58 0.09 10.64 1.67
CA VAL A 58 -0.61 11.74 2.38
C VAL A 58 0.21 13.03 2.42
N ILE A 59 1.51 12.96 2.71
CA ILE A 59 2.39 14.14 2.76
C ILE A 59 2.53 14.83 1.40
N SER A 60 2.77 14.07 0.33
CA SER A 60 2.98 14.68 -0.99
C SER A 60 1.67 15.19 -1.61
N PHE A 61 0.50 14.72 -1.16
CA PHE A 61 -0.79 15.33 -1.50
C PHE A 61 -0.93 16.75 -0.91
N PHE A 62 -0.58 16.94 0.36
CA PHE A 62 -0.63 18.25 1.02
C PHE A 62 0.50 19.19 0.60
N ARG A 63 1.62 18.68 0.12
CA ARG A 63 2.77 19.49 -0.33
C ARG A 63 2.59 20.13 -1.71
N VAL A 64 1.68 19.61 -2.53
CA VAL A 64 1.40 20.16 -3.87
C VAL A 64 0.50 21.41 -3.73
N LYS A 65 1.13 22.58 -3.60
CA LYS A 65 0.48 23.90 -3.80
C LYS A 65 0.18 24.13 -5.27
#